data_AF-A0A7U5GUS3-F1
#
_entry.id   AF-A0A7U5GUS3-F1
#
_cell.length_a   1.000
_cell.length_b   1.000
_cell.length_c   1.000
_cell.angle_alpha   90.00
_cell.angle_beta   90.00
_cell.angle_gamma   90.00
#
_symmetry.space_group_name_H-M   'P 1'
#
loop_
_entity.id
_entity.type
_entity.pdbx_description
1 polymer ?
#
loop_
_entity_poly.entity_id
_entity_poly.type
_entity_poly.pdbx_seq_one_letter_code
_entity_poly.pdbx_strand_id
1 'polypeptide(L)'
;MLGLLLDVVVMTAFIVYGIALWNGKGASLLSGYNTMPIEKKLRINERALCKFMAKIMFALSFCVGLFAVSELLEDDKYFIAGLILFIGLIVFAIVYSNTGNRFKK
;
A
#
# COMPACT_ATOMS: atom_id res chain seq x y z
N MET A 1 -8.17 -19.71 -12.05
CA MET A 1 -7.99 -18.90 -13.28
C MET A 1 -8.58 -17.50 -13.18
N LEU A 2 -9.88 -17.32 -12.90
CA LEU A 2 -10.42 -15.96 -12.70
C LEU A 2 -9.77 -15.26 -11.50
N GLY A 3 -9.59 -15.96 -10.37
CA GLY A 3 -8.94 -15.38 -9.19
C GLY A 3 -7.50 -14.97 -9.46
N LEU A 4 -6.70 -15.83 -10.08
CA LEU A 4 -5.33 -15.51 -10.52
C LEU A 4 -5.28 -14.24 -11.39
N LEU A 5 -6.21 -14.08 -12.33
CA LEU A 5 -6.28 -12.86 -13.16
C LEU A 5 -6.58 -11.62 -12.30
N LEU A 6 -7.49 -11.73 -11.33
CA LEU A 6 -7.80 -10.64 -10.41
C LEU A 6 -6.58 -10.28 -9.55
N ASP A 7 -5.87 -11.27 -9.02
CA ASP A 7 -4.66 -11.05 -8.23
C ASP A 7 -3.59 -10.33 -9.03
N VAL A 8 -3.34 -10.75 -10.27
CA VAL A 8 -2.35 -10.11 -11.16
C VAL A 8 -2.74 -8.66 -11.48
N VAL A 9 -4.03 -8.39 -11.72
CA VAL A 9 -4.53 -7.02 -11.97
C VAL A 9 -4.33 -6.14 -10.73
N VAL A 10 -4.73 -6.62 -9.55
CA VAL A 10 -4.59 -5.87 -8.29
C VAL A 10 -3.11 -5.63 -7.95
N MET A 11 -2.28 -6.67 -8.09
CA MET A 11 -0.83 -6.58 -7.90
C MET A 11 -0.21 -5.51 -8.79
N THR A 12 -0.55 -5.53 -10.08
CA THR A 12 -0.06 -4.54 -11.05
C THR A 12 -0.51 -3.13 -10.70
N ALA A 13 -1.77 -2.94 -10.29
CA ALA A 13 -2.29 -1.64 -9.88
C ALA A 13 -1.54 -1.08 -8.66
N PHE A 14 -1.24 -1.91 -7.66
CA PHE A 14 -0.44 -1.52 -6.49
C PHE A 14 1.00 -1.16 -6.87
N ILE A 15 1.64 -1.90 -7.78
CA ILE A 15 2.98 -1.57 -8.27
C ILE A 15 2.97 -0.21 -8.98
N VAL A 16 2.06 -0.01 -9.92
CA VAL A 16 1.96 1.25 -10.69
C VAL A 16 1.74 2.44 -9.76
N TYR A 17 0.82 2.31 -8.80
CA TYR A 17 0.56 3.37 -7.84
C TYR A 17 1.73 3.58 -6.87
N GLY A 18 2.38 2.50 -6.43
CA GLY A 18 3.60 2.54 -5.63
C GLY A 18 4.74 3.30 -6.33
N ILE A 19 4.93 3.09 -7.64
CA ILE A 19 5.91 3.83 -8.46
C ILE A 19 5.55 5.32 -8.52
N ALA A 20 4.27 5.67 -8.72
CA ALA A 20 3.84 7.07 -8.72
C ALA A 20 4.16 7.75 -7.37
N LEU A 21 3.81 7.09 -6.26
CA LEU A 21 4.08 7.56 -4.90
C LEU A 21 5.58 7.65 -4.59
N TRP A 22 6.40 6.71 -5.07
CA TRP A 22 7.85 6.73 -4.85
C TRP A 22 8.50 8.00 -5.44
N ASN A 23 7.97 8.44 -6.58
CA ASN A 23 8.36 9.68 -7.26
C ASN A 23 7.74 10.94 -6.63
N GLY A 24 7.02 10.81 -5.51
CA GLY A 24 6.33 11.91 -4.83
C GLY A 24 5.05 12.37 -5.52
N LYS A 25 4.49 11.57 -6.44
CA LYS A 25 3.23 11.86 -7.14
C LYS A 25 2.08 11.03 -6.57
N GLY A 26 0.84 11.41 -6.83
CA GLY A 26 -0.33 10.59 -6.46
C GLY A 26 -0.85 10.79 -5.03
N ALA A 27 -0.30 11.74 -4.26
CA ALA A 27 -0.81 12.09 -2.93
C ALA A 27 -2.31 12.45 -2.94
N SER A 28 -2.84 12.95 -4.06
CA SER A 28 -4.25 13.26 -4.27
C SER A 28 -5.19 12.06 -4.17
N LEU A 29 -4.71 10.83 -4.38
CA LEU A 29 -5.50 9.61 -4.21
C LEU A 29 -5.49 9.11 -2.75
N LEU A 30 -4.65 9.68 -1.88
CA LEU A 30 -4.67 9.41 -0.44
C LEU A 30 -5.79 10.24 0.19
N SER A 31 -6.96 9.63 0.41
CA SER A 31 -8.17 10.33 0.87
C SER A 31 -7.94 11.24 2.08
N GLY A 32 -7.21 10.77 3.10
CA GLY A 32 -6.89 11.57 4.29
C GLY A 32 -5.95 12.76 4.02
N TYR A 33 -5.11 12.68 2.99
CA TYR A 33 -4.33 13.83 2.52
C TYR A 33 -5.21 14.73 1.64
N ASN A 34 -5.94 14.18 0.68
CA ASN A 34 -6.72 14.93 -0.29
C ASN A 34 -7.82 15.80 0.35
N THR A 35 -8.52 15.28 1.36
CA THR A 35 -9.58 16.00 2.09
C THR A 35 -9.04 16.95 3.16
N MET A 36 -7.73 16.95 3.40
CA MET A 36 -7.10 17.83 4.39
C MET A 36 -7.16 19.31 3.93
N PRO A 37 -7.52 20.26 4.81
CA PRO A 37 -7.42 21.70 4.53
C PRO A 37 -6.01 22.11 4.10
N ILE A 38 -5.94 23.12 3.24
CA ILE A 38 -4.67 23.59 2.66
C ILE A 38 -3.68 24.02 3.76
N GLU A 39 -4.14 24.69 4.84
CA GLU A 39 -3.23 25.12 5.91
C GLU A 39 -2.57 23.94 6.63
N LYS A 40 -3.27 22.81 6.74
CA LYS A 40 -2.74 21.59 7.33
C LYS A 40 -1.81 20.86 6.36
N LYS A 41 -2.15 20.78 5.06
CA LYS A 41 -1.29 20.19 4.02
C LYS A 41 0.09 20.86 3.97
N LEU A 42 0.14 22.19 4.12
CA LEU A 42 1.41 22.94 4.14
C LEU A 42 2.38 22.50 5.25
N ARG A 43 1.86 21.93 6.35
CA ARG A 43 2.63 21.42 7.49
C ARG A 43 3.03 19.94 7.34
N ILE A 44 2.63 19.28 6.24
CA ILE A 44 2.95 17.88 5.97
C ILE A 44 4.14 17.79 5.02
N ASN A 45 5.09 16.92 5.35
CA ASN A 45 6.14 16.48 4.44
C ASN A 45 5.54 15.46 3.45
N GLU A 46 4.92 15.97 2.39
CA GLU A 46 4.25 15.16 1.35
C GLU A 46 5.20 14.11 0.76
N ARG A 47 6.46 14.47 0.51
CA ARG A 47 7.44 13.53 -0.06
C ARG A 47 7.71 12.35 0.86
N ALA A 48 7.82 12.58 2.17
CA ALA A 48 8.00 11.50 3.14
C ALA A 48 6.75 10.61 3.24
N LEU A 49 5.55 11.21 3.24
CA LEU A 49 4.28 10.49 3.22
C LEU A 49 4.15 9.62 1.97
N CYS A 50 4.41 10.17 0.78
CA CYS A 50 4.34 9.45 -0.48
C CYS A 50 5.36 8.30 -0.51
N LYS A 51 6.62 8.52 -0.09
CA LYS A 51 7.62 7.44 0.00
C LYS A 51 7.22 6.34 0.98
N PHE A 52 6.62 6.70 2.11
CA PHE A 52 6.10 5.70 3.04
C PHE A 52 4.98 4.89 2.40
N MET A 53 3.98 5.56 1.82
CA MET A 53 2.85 4.88 1.21
C MET A 53 3.26 4.03 -0.01
N ALA A 54 4.28 4.44 -0.76
CA ALA A 54 4.87 3.64 -1.83
C ALA A 54 5.41 2.30 -1.31
N LYS A 55 6.13 2.31 -0.18
CA LYS A 55 6.62 1.07 0.46
C LYS A 55 5.47 0.17 0.88
N ILE A 56 4.39 0.76 1.42
CA ILE A 56 3.18 0.00 1.76
C ILE A 56 2.56 -0.62 0.50
N MET A 57 2.43 0.13 -0.60
CA MET A 57 1.88 -0.41 -1.87
C MET A 57 2.73 -1.57 -2.42
N PHE A 58 4.06 -1.45 -2.41
CA PHE A 58 4.94 -2.55 -2.84
C PHE A 58 4.83 -3.77 -1.92
N ALA A 59 4.72 -3.57 -0.61
CA ALA A 59 4.55 -4.67 0.33
C ALA A 59 3.19 -5.37 0.17
N LEU A 60 2.10 -4.62 -0.04
CA LEU A 60 0.78 -5.19 -0.33
C LEU A 60 0.77 -5.92 -1.68
N SER A 61 1.47 -5.40 -2.69
CA SER A 61 1.65 -6.09 -3.97
C SER A 61 2.34 -7.44 -3.79
N PHE A 62 3.35 -7.53 -2.92
CA PHE A 62 4.01 -8.80 -2.62
C PHE A 62 3.03 -9.80 -1.98
N CYS A 63 2.19 -9.34 -1.04
CA CYS A 63 1.15 -10.20 -0.45
C CYS A 63 0.15 -10.73 -1.49
N VAL A 64 -0.31 -9.88 -2.42
CA VAL A 64 -1.20 -10.31 -3.51
C VAL A 64 -0.47 -11.29 -4.44
N GLY A 65 0.84 -11.11 -4.65
CA GLY A 65 1.67 -12.10 -5.34
C GLY A 65 1.65 -13.48 -4.66
N LEU A 66 1.56 -13.55 -3.32
CA LEU A 66 1.40 -14.82 -2.60
C LEU A 66 0.01 -15.45 -2.83
N PHE A 67 -1.03 -14.65 -3.03
CA PHE A 67 -2.36 -15.17 -3.42
C PHE A 67 -2.31 -15.82 -4.80
N ALA A 68 -1.70 -15.14 -5.77
CA ALA A 68 -1.47 -15.68 -7.10
C ALA A 68 -0.64 -16.98 -7.08
N VAL A 69 0.41 -17.03 -6.26
CA VAL A 69 1.24 -18.25 -6.08
C VAL A 69 0.43 -19.38 -5.45
N SER A 70 -0.47 -19.08 -4.51
CA SER A 70 -1.37 -20.07 -3.90
C SER A 70 -2.26 -20.74 -4.94
N GLU A 71 -2.84 -19.96 -5.87
CA GLU A 71 -3.64 -20.51 -6.97
C GLU A 71 -2.80 -21.31 -7.97
N LEU A 72 -1.59 -20.86 -8.29
CA LEU A 72 -0.71 -21.54 -9.25
C LEU A 72 -0.21 -22.89 -8.74
N LEU A 73 -0.02 -23.01 -7.42
CA LEU A 73 0.50 -24.22 -6.77
C LEU A 73 -0.60 -25.08 -6.15
N GLU A 74 -1.86 -24.64 -6.20
CA GLU A 74 -3.02 -25.26 -5.54
C GLU A 74 -2.75 -25.51 -4.04
N ASP A 75 -2.14 -24.52 -3.39
CA ASP A 75 -1.59 -24.68 -2.05
C ASP A 75 -1.89 -23.49 -1.13
N ASP A 76 -2.82 -23.70 -0.19
CA ASP A 76 -3.42 -22.64 0.63
C ASP A 76 -2.46 -21.96 1.62
N LYS A 77 -1.32 -22.57 1.96
CA LYS A 77 -0.37 -21.96 2.91
C LYS A 77 0.19 -20.63 2.39
N TYR A 78 0.33 -20.45 1.08
CA TYR A 78 0.75 -19.16 0.51
C TYR A 78 -0.34 -18.09 0.68
N PHE A 79 -1.60 -18.46 0.48
CA PHE A 79 -2.73 -17.56 0.72
C PHE A 79 -2.79 -17.14 2.19
N ILE A 80 -2.71 -18.10 3.13
CA ILE A 80 -2.76 -17.82 4.57
C ILE A 80 -1.59 -16.92 4.99
N ALA A 81 -0.36 -17.21 4.53
CA ALA A 81 0.81 -16.39 4.81
C ALA A 81 0.67 -14.97 4.25
N GLY A 82 0.20 -14.86 2.99
CA GLY A 82 -0.07 -13.58 2.35
C GLY A 82 -1.13 -12.78 3.09
N LEU A 83 -2.18 -13.42 3.60
CA LEU A 83 -3.30 -12.77 4.28
C LEU A 83 -2.87 -12.21 5.65
N ILE A 84 -2.13 -13.01 6.43
CA ILE A 84 -1.56 -12.56 7.72
C ILE A 84 -0.66 -11.35 7.50
N LEU A 85 0.23 -11.41 6.49
CA LEU A 85 1.13 -10.31 6.16
C LEU A 85 0.37 -9.06 5.68
N PHE A 86 -0.64 -9.24 4.84
CA PHE A 86 -1.48 -8.16 4.31
C PHE A 86 -2.18 -7.39 5.43
N ILE A 87 -2.85 -8.10 6.35
CA ILE A 87 -3.52 -7.50 7.51
C ILE A 87 -2.48 -6.81 8.40
N GLY A 88 -1.35 -7.47 8.69
CA GLY A 88 -0.27 -6.90 9.50
C GLY A 88 0.28 -5.59 8.91
N LEU A 89 0.47 -5.52 7.59
CA LEU A 89 0.92 -4.31 6.89
C LEU A 89 -0.11 -3.18 6.97
N ILE A 90 -1.40 -3.47 6.86
CA ILE A 90 -2.45 -2.46 7.03
C ILE A 90 -2.44 -1.90 8.44
N VAL A 91 -2.42 -2.77 9.46
CA VAL A 91 -2.36 -2.36 10.86
C VAL A 91 -1.10 -1.51 11.12
N PHE A 92 0.05 -1.97 10.64
CA PHE A 92 1.31 -1.22 10.72
C PHE A 92 1.20 0.15 10.04
N ALA A 93 0.64 0.21 8.83
CA ALA A 93 0.49 1.46 8.09
C ALA A 93 -0.39 2.48 8.83
N ILE A 94 -1.49 2.01 9.41
CA ILE A 94 -2.40 2.83 10.21
C ILE A 94 -1.69 3.32 11.48
N VAL A 95 -1.08 2.43 12.27
CA VAL A 95 -0.41 2.81 13.53
C VAL A 95 0.75 3.75 13.26
N TYR A 96 1.61 3.43 12.30
CA TYR A 96 2.79 4.23 11.99
C TYR A 96 2.42 5.63 11.48
N SER A 97 1.40 5.75 10.63
CA SER A 97 1.00 7.03 10.06
C SER A 97 0.29 7.96 11.05
N ASN A 98 -0.38 7.39 12.06
CA ASN A 98 -1.14 8.16 13.05
C ASN A 98 -0.37 8.48 14.34
N THR A 99 0.78 7.86 14.59
CA THR A 99 1.56 8.07 15.81
C THR A 99 2.79 8.94 15.57
N GLY A 100 3.27 9.65 16.61
CA GLY A 100 4.60 10.28 16.59
C GLY A 100 4.82 11.40 15.57
N ASN A 101 3.77 12.00 15.01
CA ASN A 101 3.87 13.13 14.06
C ASN A 101 4.80 12.87 12.86
N ARG A 102 4.93 11.61 12.39
CA ARG A 102 5.98 11.15 11.46
C ARG A 102 6.12 11.92 10.15
N PHE A 103 5.03 12.52 9.67
CA PHE A 103 4.99 13.24 8.39
C PHE A 103 4.78 14.74 8.57
N LYS A 104 4.87 15.29 9.78
CA LYS A 104 4.93 16.74 9.94
C LYS A 104 6.29 17.26 9.46
N LYS A 105 6.30 18.46 8.88
CA LYS A 105 7.54 19.19 8.59
C LYS A 105 8.23 19.63 9.87
#